data_AF-A0A1E7LVK6-F1
#
_entry.id   AF-A0A1E7LVK6-F1
#
_cell.length_a   1.000
_cell.length_b   1.000
_cell.length_c   1.000
_cell.angle_alpha   90.00
_cell.angle_beta   90.00
_cell.angle_gamma   90.00
#
_symmetry.space_group_name_H-M   'P 1'
#
loop_
_entity.id
_entity.type
_entity.pdbx_description
1 polymer ?
#
loop_
_entity_poly.entity_id
_entity_poly.type
_entity_poly.pdbx_seq_one_letter_code
_entity_poly.pdbx_strand_id
1 'polypeptide(L)'
;MSVDLQTGVRVYQFITDRIDERRRDQYPDGREEHDTDWIAAHDLEKAFAEAVHADESGTAEHLLQQLRDMAAPWQDHPHHPDNHTDSRRQPDSTVPGSRP
;
A
#
# COMPACT_ATOMS: atom_id res chain seq x y z
N MET A 1 -16.40 6.80 -3.65
CA MET A 1 -16.54 5.73 -2.62
C MET A 1 -15.91 6.30 -1.37
N SER A 2 -16.49 6.17 -0.17
CA SER A 2 -15.87 6.77 1.02
C SER A 2 -14.48 6.17 1.24
N VAL A 3 -13.46 7.01 1.23
CA VAL A 3 -12.07 6.61 1.48
C VAL A 3 -11.93 6.33 2.98
N ASP A 4 -11.43 5.15 3.33
CA ASP A 4 -11.25 4.72 4.72
C ASP A 4 -9.80 4.94 5.16
N LEU A 5 -9.61 5.49 6.37
CA LEU A 5 -8.32 5.58 7.07
C LEU A 5 -7.54 4.27 6.98
N GLN A 6 -8.22 3.13 7.14
CA GLN A 6 -7.57 1.82 7.11
C GLN A 6 -6.91 1.53 5.75
N THR A 7 -7.43 2.10 4.65
CA THR A 7 -6.84 1.93 3.33
C THR A 7 -5.50 2.66 3.23
N GLY A 8 -5.44 3.92 3.68
CA GLY A 8 -4.19 4.70 3.70
C GLY A 8 -3.12 4.05 4.57
N VAL A 9 -3.50 3.60 5.78
CA VAL A 9 -2.58 2.92 6.70
C VAL A 9 -1.95 1.66 6.08
N ARG A 10 -2.73 0.84 5.35
CA ARG A 10 -2.21 -0.38 4.71
C ARG A 10 -1.22 -0.06 3.59
N VAL A 11 -1.51 0.96 2.78
CA VAL A 11 -0.61 1.40 1.71
C VAL A 11 0.67 1.97 2.30
N TYR A 12 0.56 2.81 3.34
CA TYR A 12 1.72 3.37 4.04
C TYR A 12 2.63 2.30 4.63
N GLN A 13 2.08 1.32 5.36
CA GLN A 13 2.86 0.22 5.94
C GLN A 13 3.62 -0.58 4.87
N PHE A 14 2.95 -0.86 3.74
CA PHE A 14 3.60 -1.53 2.62
C PHE A 14 4.79 -0.73 2.07
N ILE A 15 4.63 0.59 1.90
CA ILE A 15 5.70 1.47 1.41
C ILE A 15 6.87 1.50 2.39
N THR A 16 6.62 1.70 3.69
CA THR A 16 7.69 1.76 4.68
C THR A 16 8.48 0.45 4.76
N ASP A 17 7.80 -0.70 4.68
CA ASP A 17 8.46 -2.01 4.67
C ASP A 17 9.42 -2.15 3.47
N ARG A 18 9.01 -1.66 2.30
CA ARG A 18 9.84 -1.71 1.08
C ARG A 18 11.01 -0.72 1.11
N ILE A 19 10.79 0.49 1.66
CA ILE A 19 11.85 1.49 1.86
C ILE A 19 12.92 0.92 2.82
N ASP A 20 12.50 0.30 3.92
CA ASP A 20 13.39 -0.35 4.88
C ASP A 20 14.18 -1.50 4.27
N GLU A 21 13.53 -2.36 3.48
CA GLU A 21 14.18 -3.46 2.75
C GLU A 21 15.22 -2.94 1.77
N ARG A 22 14.86 -1.93 0.95
CA ARG A 22 15.78 -1.29 0.00
C ARG A 22 17.01 -0.70 0.70
N ARG A 23 16.83 -0.07 1.88
CA ARG A 23 17.94 0.45 2.67
C ARG A 23 18.87 -0.66 3.18
N ARG A 24 18.34 -1.83 3.55
CA ARG A 24 19.17 -2.96 3.98
C ARG A 24 20.04 -3.47 2.84
N ASP A 25 19.50 -3.52 1.62
CA ASP A 25 20.22 -3.98 0.43
C ASP A 25 21.32 -3.00 -0.02
N GLN A 26 21.12 -1.70 0.21
CA GLN A 26 22.08 -0.66 -0.17
C GLN A 26 23.11 -0.33 0.92
N TYR A 27 23.02 -0.95 2.10
CA TYR A 27 23.89 -0.62 3.22
C TYR A 27 25.38 -0.81 2.89
N PRO A 28 26.28 0.14 3.23
CA PRO A 28 26.06 1.31 4.11
C PRO A 28 25.56 2.59 3.44
N ASP A 29 25.37 2.59 2.11
CA ASP A 29 24.92 3.73 1.33
C ASP A 29 23.38 3.89 1.38
N GLY A 30 22.82 4.88 0.69
CA GLY A 30 21.36 5.02 0.51
C GLY A 30 20.58 5.56 1.71
N ARG A 31 21.25 6.06 2.76
CA ARG A 31 20.57 6.67 3.93
C ARG A 31 19.73 7.90 3.56
N GLU A 32 20.28 8.80 2.77
CA GLU A 32 19.60 10.06 2.42
C GLU A 32 18.35 9.82 1.56
N GLU A 33 18.44 8.91 0.58
CA GLU A 33 17.30 8.48 -0.22
C GLU A 33 16.24 7.77 0.63
N HIS A 34 16.67 6.91 1.57
CA HIS A 34 15.75 6.28 2.52
C HIS A 34 15.00 7.32 3.36
N ASP A 35 15.73 8.25 3.98
CA ASP A 35 15.12 9.25 4.86
C ASP A 35 14.18 10.17 4.07
N THR A 36 14.54 10.51 2.83
CA THR A 36 13.70 11.31 1.92
C THR A 36 12.40 10.58 1.58
N ASP A 37 12.48 9.32 1.15
CA ASP A 37 11.30 8.54 0.78
C ASP A 37 10.42 8.23 1.99
N TRP A 38 11.04 7.96 3.15
CA TRP A 38 10.32 7.71 4.39
C TRP A 38 9.54 8.94 4.87
N ILE A 39 10.16 10.13 4.84
CA ILE A 39 9.51 11.40 5.18
C ILE A 39 8.35 11.67 4.22
N ALA A 40 8.56 11.52 2.90
CA ALA A 40 7.53 11.74 1.91
C ALA A 40 6.31 10.82 2.11
N ALA A 41 6.54 9.53 2.39
CA ALA A 41 5.46 8.58 2.68
C ALA A 41 4.72 8.93 3.97
N HIS A 42 5.44 9.35 5.01
CA HIS A 42 4.85 9.73 6.29
C HIS A 42 4.00 11.01 6.19
N ASP A 43 4.49 12.03 5.48
CA ASP A 43 3.76 13.28 5.29
C ASP A 43 2.47 13.07 4.48
N LEU A 44 2.50 12.19 3.46
CA LEU A 44 1.32 11.84 2.68
C LEU A 44 0.28 11.06 3.50
N GLU A 45 0.69 10.11 4.33
CA GLU A 45 -0.24 9.37 5.21
C GLU A 45 -0.90 10.29 6.22
N LYS A 46 -0.12 11.19 6.82
CA LYS A 46 -0.64 12.19 7.74
C LYS A 46 -1.65 13.13 7.07
N ALA A 47 -1.31 13.68 5.91
CA ALA A 47 -2.21 14.56 5.15
C ALA A 47 -3.48 13.82 4.74
N PHE A 48 -3.38 12.55 4.35
CA PHE A 48 -4.52 11.72 4.03
C PHE A 48 -5.44 11.53 5.26
N ALA A 49 -4.86 11.20 6.42
CA ALA A 49 -5.63 11.03 7.65
C ALA A 49 -6.36 12.33 8.04
N GLU A 50 -5.69 13.48 7.92
CA GLU A 50 -6.29 14.79 8.15
C GLU A 50 -7.46 15.06 7.18
N ALA A 51 -7.29 14.77 5.89
CA ALA A 51 -8.34 14.94 4.88
C ALA A 51 -9.56 14.04 5.14
N VAL A 52 -9.35 12.78 5.56
CA VAL A 52 -10.45 11.88 5.94
C VAL A 52 -11.18 12.39 7.18
N HIS A 53 -10.45 12.87 8.20
CA HIS A 53 -11.06 13.45 9.40
C HIS A 53 -11.82 14.76 9.13
N ALA A 54 -11.43 15.52 8.11
CA ALA A 54 -12.09 16.74 7.68
C ALA A 54 -13.26 16.51 6.70
N ASP A 55 -13.61 15.26 6.40
CA ASP A 55 -14.60 14.86 5.39
C ASP A 55 -14.28 15.39 3.97
N GLU A 56 -13.02 15.75 3.70
CA GLU A 56 -12.54 16.23 2.40
C GLU A 56 -12.31 15.07 1.42
N SER A 57 -13.41 14.48 0.97
CA SER A 57 -13.40 13.23 0.20
C SER A 57 -12.51 13.30 -1.04
N GLY A 58 -12.55 14.41 -1.80
CA GLY A 58 -11.72 14.58 -2.99
C GLY A 58 -10.22 14.72 -2.68
N THR A 59 -9.88 15.44 -1.60
CA THR A 59 -8.51 15.56 -1.12
C THR A 59 -7.99 14.20 -0.65
N ALA A 60 -8.79 13.46 0.12
CA ALA A 60 -8.45 12.13 0.60
C ALA A 60 -8.25 11.11 -0.55
N GLU A 61 -9.11 11.13 -1.58
CA GLU A 61 -8.95 10.27 -2.76
C GLU A 61 -7.65 10.60 -3.52
N HIS A 62 -7.34 11.89 -3.67
CA HIS A 62 -6.11 12.33 -4.34
C HIS A 62 -4.84 11.94 -3.56
N LEU A 63 -4.83 12.12 -2.25
CA LEU A 63 -3.70 11.76 -1.39
C LEU A 63 -3.49 10.24 -1.32
N LEU A 64 -4.59 9.46 -1.28
CA LEU A 64 -4.49 8.01 -1.37
C LEU A 64 -3.89 7.56 -2.70
N GLN A 65 -4.22 8.24 -3.81
CA GLN A 65 -3.60 7.94 -5.09
C GLN A 65 -2.09 8.23 -5.08
N GLN A 66 -1.65 9.33 -4.47
CA GLN A 66 -0.21 9.62 -4.32
C GLN A 66 0.52 8.55 -3.50
N LEU A 67 -0.10 8.05 -2.42
CA LEU A 67 0.45 6.90 -1.68
C LEU A 67 0.57 5.66 -2.58
N ARG A 68 -0.45 5.35 -3.40
CA ARG A 68 -0.36 4.24 -4.36
C ARG A 68 0.72 4.45 -5.40
N ASP A 69 0.89 5.67 -5.89
CA ASP A 69 1.93 5.99 -6.86
C ASP A 69 3.34 5.79 -6.27
N MET A 70 3.53 6.08 -4.98
CA MET A 70 4.77 5.74 -4.26
C MET A 70 4.97 4.21 -4.11
N ALA A 71 3.88 3.44 -4.01
CA ALA A 71 3.94 1.98 -3.96
C ALA A 71 4.15 1.32 -5.34
N ALA A 72 3.94 2.06 -6.43
CA ALA A 72 3.99 1.56 -7.81
C ALA A 72 5.27 0.81 -8.20
N PRO A 73 6.48 1.17 -7.71
CA PRO A 73 7.70 0.39 -7.98
C PRO A 73 7.61 -1.07 -7.53
N TRP A 74 6.69 -1.40 -6.62
CA TRP A 74 6.46 -2.74 -6.09
C TRP A 74 5.07 -3.28 -6.43
N GLN A 75 4.45 -2.82 -7.52
CA GLN A 75 3.12 -3.27 -7.98
C GLN A 75 3.02 -4.80 -8.16
N ASP A 76 4.11 -5.44 -8.58
CA ASP A 76 4.17 -6.89 -8.82
C ASP A 76 4.40 -7.70 -7.52
N HIS A 77 4.53 -7.03 -6.37
CA HIS A 77 4.77 -7.70 -5.10
C HIS A 77 3.50 -8.40 -4.58
N PRO A 78 3.56 -9.65 -4.08
CA PRO A 78 2.37 -10.40 -3.67
C PRO A 78 1.57 -9.74 -2.53
N HIS A 79 2.25 -8.93 -1.71
CA HIS A 79 1.63 -8.16 -0.62
C HIS A 79 1.24 -6.73 -1.02
N HIS A 80 1.28 -6.39 -2.31
CA HIS A 80 0.85 -5.07 -2.76
C HIS A 80 -0.64 -4.84 -2.37
N PRO A 81 -1.00 -3.67 -1.84
CA PRO A 81 -2.35 -3.40 -1.35
C PRO A 81 -3.46 -3.64 -2.38
N ASP A 82 -3.18 -3.36 -3.66
CA ASP A 82 -4.16 -3.55 -4.74
C ASP A 82 -4.28 -5.02 -5.19
N ASN A 83 -3.27 -5.87 -4.92
CA ASN A 83 -3.30 -7.30 -5.26
C ASN A 83 -4.27 -8.10 -4.37
N HIS A 84 -4.66 -7.56 -3.21
CA HIS A 84 -5.70 -8.14 -2.34
C HIS A 84 -7.12 -8.09 -2.95
N THR A 85 -7.33 -7.34 -4.03
CA THR A 85 -8.63 -7.33 -4.74
C THR A 85 -8.81 -8.52 -5.68
N ASP A 86 -7.73 -9.18 -6.11
CA ASP A 86 -7.79 -10.32 -7.04
C ASP A 86 -7.98 -11.69 -6.34
N SER A 87 -7.77 -11.76 -5.02
CA SER A 87 -8.04 -12.97 -4.23
C SER A 87 -9.53 -13.38 -4.16
N ARG A 88 -10.45 -12.60 -4.77
CA ARG A 88 -11.86 -12.98 -4.95
C ARG A 88 -12.13 -13.79 -6.23
N ARG A 89 -11.11 -14.09 -7.05
CA ARG A 89 -11.18 -15.15 -8.08
C ARG A 89 -10.29 -16.33 -7.71
N GLN A 90 -10.68 -17.07 -6.68
CA GLN A 90 -10.52 -18.53 -6.75
C GLN A 90 -11.90 -19.12 -7.02
N PRO A 91 -12.21 -19.54 -8.27
CA PRO A 91 -13.42 -20.28 -8.54
C PRO A 91 -13.33 -21.69 -7.91
N ASP A 92 -14.34 -21.95 -7.09
CA ASP A 92 -15.01 -23.22 -6.76
C ASP A 92 -14.18 -24.51 -6.59
N SER A 93 -14.18 -24.98 -5.34
CA SER A 93 -14.83 -26.24 -4.96
C SER A 93 -14.71 -27.42 -5.94
N THR A 94 -13.53 -28.02 -6.06
CA THR A 94 -13.42 -29.39 -6.59
C THR A 94 -13.53 -30.44 -5.49
N VAL A 95 -14.76 -30.87 -5.17
CA VAL A 95 -15.09 -32.22 -4.66
C VAL A 95 -16.53 -32.51 -5.16
N PRO A 96 -16.86 -33.63 -5.85
CA PRO A 96 -16.59 -34.99 -5.38
C PRO A 96 -16.25 -36.02 -6.47
N GLY A 97 -15.11 -36.70 -6.30
CA GLY A 97 -14.82 -37.94 -7.02
C GLY A 97 -15.40 -39.13 -6.28
N SER A 98 -16.62 -39.52 -6.62
CA SER A 98 -17.17 -40.85 -6.30
C SER A 98 -16.25 -41.94 -6.87
N ARG A 99 -15.98 -42.99 -6.10
CA ARG A 99 -15.53 -44.27 -6.67
C ARG A 99 -16.17 -45.44 -5.91
N PRO A 100 -16.42 -46.55 -6.63
CA PRO A 100 -17.41 -47.57 -6.30
C PRO A 100 -16.99 -48.52 -5.18
#